data_AF-A0AA37HSV3-F1
#
_entry.id   AF-A0AA37HSV3-F1
#
_cell.length_a   1.000
_cell.length_b   1.000
_cell.length_c   1.000
_cell.angle_alpha   90.00
_cell.angle_beta   90.00
_cell.angle_gamma   90.00
#
_symmetry.space_group_name_H-M   'P 1'
#
loop_
_entity.id
_entity.type
_entity.pdbx_description
1 polymer ?
#
loop_
_entity_poly.entity_id
_entity_poly.type
_entity_poly.pdbx_seq_one_letter_code
_entity_poly.pdbx_strand_id
1 'polypeptide(L)'
;MRRIMLAALLAGAAILPARAQEPAAPTPPAAPSPATEAKPPELSKNETMAARLAGLVGFVNVACPNLRGEPEQLQAAVRRLGIEPGALNSGTLHFAAASYLESYRKDPDANCRRAFDSFGPTGSLVPNLVVRR
;
A
#
# COMPACT_ATOMS: atom_id res chain seq x y z
N MET A 1 17.30 40.05 -32.04
CA MET A 1 16.50 41.14 -31.43
C MET A 1 16.11 40.64 -30.05
N ARG A 2 16.31 41.28 -28.89
CA ARG A 2 16.62 42.65 -28.43
C ARG A 2 17.11 42.40 -26.97
N ARG A 3 18.40 42.58 -26.64
CA ARG A 3 19.00 43.72 -25.89
C ARG A 3 18.23 44.07 -24.60
N ILE A 4 18.77 44.32 -23.39
CA ILE A 4 20.11 44.64 -22.83
C ILE A 4 19.87 44.73 -21.29
N MET A 5 20.68 44.05 -20.46
CA MET A 5 21.63 44.57 -19.43
C MET A 5 21.13 45.34 -18.17
N LEU A 6 21.95 45.17 -17.11
CA LEU A 6 22.34 46.11 -16.03
C LEU A 6 21.31 46.30 -14.90
N ALA A 7 21.63 46.53 -13.63
CA ALA A 7 22.87 46.72 -12.84
C ALA A 7 22.39 46.71 -11.35
N ALA A 8 23.04 46.03 -10.41
CA ALA A 8 24.27 46.39 -9.69
C ALA A 8 24.08 47.38 -8.52
N LEU A 9 24.61 46.98 -7.35
CA LEU A 9 25.18 47.80 -6.25
C LEU A 9 24.23 48.70 -5.42
N LEU A 10 24.48 49.07 -4.16
CA LEU A 10 25.26 48.61 -2.98
C LEU A 10 25.02 49.71 -1.90
N ALA A 11 25.27 49.38 -0.63
CA ALA A 11 25.82 50.24 0.44
C ALA A 11 24.91 50.95 1.47
N GLY A 12 25.37 50.88 2.74
CA GLY A 12 25.24 51.92 3.77
C GLY A 12 24.49 51.48 5.03
N ALA A 13 25.10 50.87 6.07
CA ALA A 13 26.01 51.42 7.10
C ALA A 13 25.30 52.04 8.32
N ALA A 14 25.56 51.53 9.55
CA ALA A 14 25.97 52.31 10.75
C ALA A 14 25.87 51.57 12.11
N ILE A 15 27.03 51.43 12.79
CA ILE A 15 27.37 51.81 14.20
C ILE A 15 26.83 50.99 15.41
N LEU A 16 27.79 50.56 16.28
CA LEU A 16 27.76 49.87 17.60
C LEU A 16 27.42 50.83 18.80
N PRO A 17 27.64 50.49 20.11
CA PRO A 17 27.26 49.36 20.99
C PRO A 17 26.61 49.84 22.33
N ALA A 18 26.03 48.95 23.17
CA ALA A 18 26.03 49.04 24.66
C ALA A 18 25.21 47.91 25.31
N ARG A 19 25.57 47.60 26.57
CA ARG A 19 25.27 46.40 27.38
C ARG A 19 23.81 46.22 27.83
N ALA A 20 23.41 44.96 28.02
CA ALA A 20 22.62 44.52 29.17
C ALA A 20 22.85 43.02 29.43
N GLN A 21 23.23 42.67 30.65
CA GLN A 21 23.21 41.30 31.17
C GLN A 21 21.79 40.94 31.64
N GLU A 22 21.58 39.63 31.84
CA GLU A 22 20.45 38.93 32.48
C GLU A 22 19.23 38.62 31.61
N PRO A 23 18.51 37.48 31.80
CA PRO A 23 18.59 36.46 32.87
C PRO A 23 18.70 34.99 32.37
N ALA A 24 18.80 34.06 33.31
CA ALA A 24 18.98 32.61 33.12
C ALA A 24 18.12 32.00 31.99
N ALA A 25 18.78 31.30 31.06
CA ALA A 25 18.09 30.53 30.04
C ALA A 25 17.42 29.30 30.68
N PRO A 26 16.12 29.07 30.44
CA PRO A 26 15.48 27.81 30.78
C PRO A 26 16.13 26.66 30.01
N THR A 27 16.27 25.53 30.67
CA THR A 27 16.77 24.26 30.12
C THR A 27 16.12 23.97 28.76
N PRO A 28 16.88 23.62 27.71
CA PRO A 28 16.28 23.25 26.44
C PRO A 28 15.34 22.05 26.63
N PRO A 29 14.12 22.07 26.07
CA PRO A 29 13.31 20.86 26.03
C PRO A 29 14.11 19.78 25.31
N ALA A 30 14.14 18.58 25.90
CA ALA A 30 14.76 17.41 25.31
C ALA A 30 14.28 17.27 23.87
N ALA A 31 15.23 17.24 22.93
CA ALA A 31 14.94 16.97 21.53
C ALA A 31 14.10 15.69 21.44
N PRO A 32 13.01 15.67 20.64
CA PRO A 32 12.28 14.44 20.40
C PRO A 32 13.27 13.41 19.84
N SER A 33 13.40 12.28 20.53
CA SER A 33 14.17 11.14 20.04
C SER A 33 13.76 10.82 18.60
N PRO A 34 14.70 10.46 17.72
CA PRO A 34 14.36 10.12 16.35
C PRO A 34 13.35 8.97 16.41
N ALA A 35 12.15 9.22 15.87
CA ALA A 35 11.19 8.18 15.59
C ALA A 35 11.96 7.10 14.83
N THR A 36 12.09 5.93 15.45
CA THR A 36 12.52 4.75 14.72
C THR A 36 11.55 4.64 13.57
N GLU A 37 12.04 4.88 12.35
CA GLU A 37 11.28 4.68 11.13
C GLU A 37 10.94 3.19 11.10
N ALA A 38 9.76 2.87 11.62
CA ALA A 38 9.30 1.51 11.74
C ALA A 38 9.14 0.99 10.32
N LYS A 39 10.06 0.10 9.92
CA LYS A 39 9.93 -0.67 8.68
C LYS A 39 8.47 -1.18 8.63
N PRO A 40 7.74 -0.95 7.53
CA PRO A 40 6.37 -1.44 7.41
C PRO A 40 6.35 -2.93 7.78
N PRO A 41 5.40 -3.38 8.61
CA PRO A 41 5.35 -4.77 9.02
C PRO A 41 5.24 -5.65 7.78
N GLU A 42 6.20 -6.56 7.62
CA GLU A 42 6.13 -7.56 6.55
C GLU A 42 5.00 -8.55 6.86
N LEU A 43 4.21 -8.86 5.84
CA LEU A 43 3.13 -9.83 5.97
C LEU A 43 3.71 -11.22 6.28
N SER A 44 3.07 -11.93 7.19
CA SER A 44 3.28 -13.36 7.37
C SER A 44 2.95 -14.14 6.08
N LYS A 45 3.35 -15.42 6.05
CA LYS A 45 3.02 -16.32 4.93
C LYS A 45 1.50 -16.44 4.73
N ASN A 46 0.75 -16.57 5.82
CA ASN A 46 -0.70 -16.71 5.78
C ASN A 46 -1.37 -15.43 5.28
N GLU A 47 -0.93 -14.26 5.76
CA GLU A 47 -1.41 -12.97 5.28
C GLU A 47 -1.11 -12.76 3.80
N THR A 48 0.10 -13.14 3.37
CA THR A 48 0.47 -13.09 1.95
C THR A 48 -0.45 -13.97 1.10
N MET A 49 -0.78 -15.18 1.55
CA MET A 49 -1.72 -16.07 0.85
C MET A 49 -3.14 -15.51 0.84
N ALA A 50 -3.63 -14.95 1.95
CA ALA A 50 -4.95 -14.33 2.02
C ALA A 50 -5.05 -13.12 1.07
N ALA A 51 -4.04 -12.25 1.05
CA ALA A 51 -3.96 -11.13 0.13
C ALA A 51 -3.95 -11.59 -1.34
N ARG A 52 -3.21 -12.66 -1.67
CA ARG A 52 -3.22 -13.25 -3.03
C ARG A 52 -4.60 -13.75 -3.43
N LEU A 53 -5.27 -14.49 -2.55
CA LEU A 53 -6.62 -15.01 -2.82
C LEU A 53 -7.62 -13.87 -3.03
N ALA A 54 -7.59 -12.85 -2.17
CA ALA A 54 -8.46 -11.69 -2.28
C ALA A 54 -8.17 -10.87 -3.54
N GLY A 55 -6.89 -10.63 -3.86
CA GLY A 55 -6.48 -9.96 -5.09
C GLY A 55 -6.89 -10.72 -6.35
N LEU A 56 -6.79 -12.04 -6.34
CA LEU A 56 -7.24 -12.90 -7.43
C LEU A 56 -8.76 -12.80 -7.62
N VAL A 57 -9.55 -12.92 -6.54
CA VAL A 57 -11.01 -12.80 -6.60
C VAL A 57 -11.43 -11.42 -7.10
N GLY A 58 -10.78 -10.36 -6.61
CA GLY A 58 -10.98 -9.00 -7.10
C GLY A 58 -10.68 -8.88 -8.59
N PHE A 59 -9.54 -9.40 -9.04
CA PHE A 59 -9.18 -9.44 -10.46
C PHE A 59 -10.24 -10.19 -11.30
N VAL A 60 -10.65 -11.39 -10.87
CA VAL A 60 -11.67 -12.19 -11.56
C VAL A 60 -12.96 -11.39 -11.73
N ASN A 61 -13.41 -10.73 -10.67
CA ASN A 61 -14.67 -9.98 -10.69
C ASN A 61 -14.66 -8.76 -11.63
N VAL A 62 -13.50 -8.15 -11.88
CA VAL A 62 -13.39 -6.94 -12.70
C VAL A 62 -12.88 -7.19 -14.12
N ALA A 63 -12.12 -8.25 -14.35
CA ALA A 63 -11.41 -8.48 -15.61
C ALA A 63 -11.82 -9.76 -16.36
N CYS A 64 -12.52 -10.70 -15.73
CA CYS A 64 -12.92 -11.96 -16.36
C CYS A 64 -14.43 -11.95 -16.68
N PRO A 65 -14.84 -11.71 -17.95
CA PRO A 65 -16.25 -11.44 -18.28
C PRO A 65 -17.21 -12.60 -17.99
N ASN A 66 -16.73 -13.84 -18.07
CA ASN A 66 -17.54 -15.05 -17.90
C ASN A 66 -17.36 -15.71 -16.53
N LEU A 67 -16.59 -15.10 -15.64
CA LEU A 67 -16.23 -15.66 -14.34
C LEU A 67 -16.64 -14.71 -13.22
N ARG A 68 -16.75 -15.26 -12.01
CA ARG A 68 -16.88 -14.50 -10.77
C ARG A 68 -16.21 -15.26 -9.64
N GLY A 69 -15.73 -14.54 -8.64
CA GLY A 69 -15.27 -15.14 -7.40
C GLY A 69 -16.44 -15.39 -6.45
N GLU A 70 -16.40 -16.50 -5.71
CA GLU A 70 -17.42 -16.86 -4.74
C GLU A 70 -17.04 -16.33 -3.34
N PRO A 71 -17.80 -15.39 -2.77
CA PRO A 71 -17.41 -14.67 -1.56
C PRO A 71 -17.34 -15.59 -0.33
N GLU A 72 -18.25 -16.56 -0.22
CA GLU A 72 -18.26 -17.51 0.89
C GLU A 72 -17.01 -18.41 0.87
N GLN A 73 -16.58 -18.84 -0.31
CA GLN A 73 -15.38 -19.65 -0.50
C GLN A 73 -14.11 -18.85 -0.17
N LEU A 74 -14.06 -17.56 -0.54
CA LEU A 74 -12.96 -16.67 -0.16
C LEU A 74 -12.88 -16.54 1.38
N GLN A 75 -14.00 -16.21 2.03
CA GLN A 75 -14.00 -16.06 3.48
C GLN A 75 -13.63 -17.37 4.20
N ALA A 76 -14.11 -18.51 3.73
CA ALA A 76 -13.76 -19.83 4.27
C ALA A 76 -12.27 -20.17 4.06
N ALA A 77 -11.69 -19.83 2.92
CA ALA A 77 -10.26 -20.00 2.68
C ALA A 77 -9.41 -19.12 3.61
N VAL A 78 -9.78 -17.86 3.77
CA VAL A 78 -9.07 -16.90 4.63
C VAL A 78 -9.15 -17.31 6.10
N ARG A 79 -10.31 -17.79 6.57
CA ARG A 79 -10.48 -18.35 7.92
C ARG A 79 -9.57 -19.57 8.17
N ARG A 80 -9.41 -20.45 7.19
CA ARG A 80 -8.48 -21.60 7.28
C ARG A 80 -7.01 -21.19 7.40
N LEU A 81 -6.67 -19.98 6.99
CA LEU A 81 -5.34 -19.39 7.17
C LEU A 81 -5.17 -18.71 8.55
N GLY A 82 -6.20 -18.77 9.42
CA GLY A 82 -6.19 -18.12 10.73
C GLY A 82 -6.42 -16.62 10.66
N ILE A 83 -6.97 -16.11 9.55
CA ILE A 83 -7.19 -14.69 9.32
C ILE A 83 -8.69 -14.39 9.38
N GLU A 84 -9.03 -13.30 10.07
CA GLU A 84 -10.39 -12.76 10.09
C GLU A 84 -10.71 -12.13 8.71
N PRO A 85 -11.80 -12.52 8.02
CA PRO A 85 -12.07 -12.03 6.66
C PRO A 85 -12.19 -10.51 6.52
N GLY A 86 -12.74 -9.82 7.52
CA GLY A 86 -12.82 -8.36 7.57
C GLY A 86 -11.46 -7.65 7.53
N ALA A 87 -10.37 -8.32 7.91
CA ALA A 87 -9.00 -7.81 7.77
C ALA A 87 -8.62 -7.50 6.31
N LEU A 88 -9.29 -8.11 5.31
CA LEU A 88 -9.06 -7.83 3.89
C LEU A 88 -9.64 -6.48 3.44
N ASN A 89 -10.50 -5.86 4.24
CA ASN A 89 -11.22 -4.65 3.86
C ASN A 89 -10.48 -3.36 4.24
N SER A 90 -9.39 -3.45 5.01
CA SER A 90 -8.63 -2.27 5.45
C SER A 90 -7.16 -2.58 5.73
N GLY A 91 -6.36 -1.54 5.97
CA GLY A 91 -4.97 -1.66 6.40
C GLY A 91 -4.04 -2.36 5.40
N THR A 92 -2.93 -2.88 5.90
CA THR A 92 -1.85 -3.46 5.09
C THR A 92 -2.31 -4.63 4.22
N LEU A 93 -3.21 -5.48 4.73
CA LEU A 93 -3.68 -6.66 4.01
C LEU A 93 -4.55 -6.27 2.80
N HIS A 94 -5.37 -5.23 2.94
CA HIS A 94 -6.14 -4.65 1.85
C HIS A 94 -5.23 -4.10 0.74
N PHE A 95 -4.22 -3.31 1.10
CA PHE A 95 -3.26 -2.76 0.13
C PHE A 95 -2.48 -3.87 -0.59
N ALA A 96 -2.11 -4.93 0.12
CA ALA A 96 -1.46 -6.09 -0.49
C ALA A 96 -2.39 -6.82 -1.47
N ALA A 97 -3.67 -7.02 -1.12
CA ALA A 97 -4.65 -7.62 -2.02
C ALA A 97 -4.85 -6.77 -3.29
N ALA A 98 -4.95 -5.45 -3.15
CA ALA A 98 -5.04 -4.53 -4.29
C ALA A 98 -3.80 -4.60 -5.20
N SER A 99 -2.60 -4.70 -4.62
CA SER A 99 -1.35 -4.87 -5.39
C SER A 99 -1.32 -6.21 -6.16
N TYR A 100 -1.80 -7.30 -5.57
CA TYR A 100 -1.93 -8.58 -6.27
C TYR A 100 -2.97 -8.52 -7.38
N LEU A 101 -4.11 -7.85 -7.17
CA LEU A 101 -5.11 -7.61 -8.22
C LEU A 101 -4.46 -6.93 -9.44
N GLU A 102 -3.76 -5.82 -9.23
CA GLU A 102 -3.08 -5.09 -10.31
C GLU A 102 -1.99 -5.92 -10.98
N SER A 103 -1.36 -6.82 -10.24
CA SER A 103 -0.41 -7.79 -10.81
C SER A 103 -1.08 -8.79 -11.75
N TYR A 104 -2.28 -9.29 -11.43
CA TYR A 104 -3.04 -10.18 -12.31
C TYR A 104 -3.56 -9.48 -13.57
N ARG A 105 -3.84 -8.17 -13.50
CA ARG A 105 -4.30 -7.38 -14.65
C ARG A 105 -3.28 -7.22 -15.78
N LYS A 106 -2.01 -7.56 -15.54
CA LYS A 106 -0.94 -7.47 -16.56
C LYS A 106 -1.14 -8.44 -17.73
N ASP A 107 -1.83 -9.56 -17.51
CA ASP A 107 -2.17 -10.55 -18.54
C ASP A 107 -3.55 -11.16 -18.23
N PRO A 108 -4.63 -10.45 -18.57
CA PRO A 108 -5.97 -10.83 -18.14
C PRO A 108 -6.40 -12.18 -18.73
N ASP A 109 -6.13 -12.44 -20.01
CA ASP A 109 -6.59 -13.66 -20.67
C ASP A 109 -5.90 -14.92 -20.12
N ALA A 110 -4.59 -14.87 -19.88
CA ALA A 110 -3.90 -16.00 -19.26
C ALA A 110 -4.30 -16.19 -17.80
N ASN A 111 -4.47 -15.08 -17.06
CA ASN A 111 -4.82 -15.17 -15.64
C ASN A 111 -6.28 -15.57 -15.40
N CYS A 112 -7.22 -15.19 -16.26
CA CYS A 112 -8.61 -15.69 -16.20
C CYS A 112 -8.69 -17.20 -16.42
N ARG A 113 -7.95 -17.72 -17.41
CA ARG A 113 -7.84 -19.18 -17.64
C ARG A 113 -7.24 -19.87 -16.42
N ARG A 114 -6.07 -19.41 -15.97
CA ARG A 114 -5.38 -19.98 -14.79
C ARG A 114 -6.24 -19.93 -13.53
N ALA A 115 -7.00 -18.84 -13.33
CA ALA A 115 -7.91 -18.70 -12.20
C ALA A 115 -8.97 -19.81 -12.23
N PHE A 116 -9.64 -20.03 -13.37
CA PHE A 116 -10.64 -21.08 -13.47
C PHE A 116 -10.05 -22.49 -13.36
N ASP A 117 -8.88 -22.74 -13.96
CA ASP A 117 -8.23 -24.05 -13.90
C ASP A 117 -7.82 -24.42 -12.46
N SER A 118 -7.35 -23.44 -11.69
CA SER A 118 -6.81 -23.68 -10.34
C SER A 118 -7.87 -23.60 -9.23
N PHE A 119 -8.92 -22.81 -9.44
CA PHE A 119 -9.91 -22.45 -8.42
C PHE A 119 -11.36 -22.74 -8.84
N GLY A 120 -11.56 -23.31 -10.04
CA GLY A 120 -12.85 -23.80 -10.53
C GLY A 120 -13.38 -25.00 -9.76
N PRO A 121 -14.51 -25.59 -10.21
CA PRO A 121 -15.11 -26.76 -9.57
C PRO A 121 -14.17 -27.98 -9.52
N THR A 122 -13.31 -28.13 -10.52
CA THR A 122 -12.31 -29.19 -10.62
C THR A 122 -10.91 -28.74 -10.20
N GLY A 123 -10.76 -27.48 -9.75
CA GLY A 123 -9.50 -26.92 -9.30
C GLY A 123 -9.07 -27.48 -7.95
N SER A 124 -7.76 -27.51 -7.68
CA SER A 124 -7.20 -28.17 -6.49
C SER A 124 -6.84 -27.24 -5.34
N LEU A 125 -6.74 -25.92 -5.56
CA LEU A 125 -6.24 -24.98 -4.54
C LEU A 125 -7.33 -24.57 -3.54
N VAL A 126 -8.38 -23.94 -4.04
CA VAL A 126 -9.61 -23.66 -3.29
C VAL A 126 -10.77 -23.96 -4.25
N PRO A 127 -11.30 -25.19 -4.24
CA PRO A 127 -12.36 -25.58 -5.17
C PRO A 127 -13.57 -24.65 -5.05
N ASN A 128 -14.14 -24.32 -6.21
CA ASN A 128 -15.29 -23.42 -6.35
C ASN A 128 -15.04 -21.96 -5.90
N LEU A 129 -13.80 -21.54 -5.64
CA LEU A 129 -13.52 -20.12 -5.36
C LEU A 129 -13.78 -19.23 -6.57
N VAL A 130 -13.62 -19.77 -7.78
CA VAL A 130 -13.97 -19.09 -9.03
C VAL A 130 -14.99 -19.95 -9.76
N VAL A 131 -16.11 -19.35 -10.18
CA VAL A 131 -17.17 -20.05 -10.91
C VAL A 131 -17.54 -19.31 -12.18
N ARG A 132 -18.28 -20.00 -13.06
CA ARG A 132 -18.92 -19.34 -14.21
C ARG A 132 -20.04 -18.43 -13.71
N ARG A 133 -20.16 -17.27 -14.32
CA ARG A 133 -21.19 -16.29 -13.96
C ARG A 133 -22.60 -16.79 -14.24
#